data_AF-A0A7S0QWL1-F1
#
_entry.id   AF-A0A7S0QWL1-F1
#
_cell.length_a   1.000
_cell.length_b   1.000
_cell.length_c   1.000
_cell.angle_alpha   90.00
_cell.angle_beta   90.00
_cell.angle_gamma   90.00
#
_symmetry.space_group_name_H-M   'P 1'
#
loop_
_entity.id
_entity.type
_entity.pdbx_description
1 polymer ?
#
loop_
_entity_poly.entity_id
_entity_poly.type
_entity_poly.pdbx_seq_one_letter_code
_entity_poly.pdbx_strand_id
1 'polypeptide(L)'
;AEQVALVLYIIFKTLAAFEGGGRLQRLCRPECVWDLEALQDKVGVIEISRKGVLEKVYFVVPEVCRHLTEASKEELKRGVNRTNLQTSLADFTGRFDTLYGEMRHQQRLTRSRLLRLLHGSGRWREALFLYNAMAINLVLLVGFAYQCNGTFVCGDNEALTDFRLMPGAKELSQALIAVQLFFALIRQVWYVIER
;
A
#
# COMPACT_ATOMS: atom_id res chain seq x y z
N ALA A 1 14.66 -26.26 -12.72
CA ALA A 1 15.96 -26.13 -12.04
C ALA A 1 15.82 -25.49 -10.66
N GLU A 2 15.23 -24.30 -10.56
CA GLU A 2 15.09 -23.55 -9.31
C GLU A 2 14.34 -24.28 -8.18
N GLN A 3 13.18 -24.89 -8.47
CA GLN A 3 12.43 -25.66 -7.47
C GLN A 3 13.24 -26.81 -6.87
N VAL A 4 14.05 -27.49 -7.70
CA VAL A 4 14.92 -28.59 -7.25
C VAL A 4 16.01 -28.06 -6.34
N ALA A 5 16.60 -26.90 -6.66
CA ALA A 5 17.60 -26.25 -5.81
C ALA A 5 17.03 -25.86 -4.44
N LEU A 6 15.80 -25.33 -4.39
CA LEU A 6 15.11 -24.99 -3.13
C LEU A 6 14.87 -26.23 -2.26
N VAL A 7 14.39 -27.33 -2.85
CA VAL A 7 14.16 -28.58 -2.12
C VAL A 7 15.47 -29.16 -1.59
N LEU A 8 16.52 -29.21 -2.41
CA LEU A 8 17.84 -29.67 -1.98
C LEU A 8 18.40 -28.80 -0.86
N TYR A 9 18.25 -27.48 -0.95
CA TYR A 9 18.67 -26.55 0.08
C TYR A 9 17.89 -26.76 1.40
N ILE A 10 16.58 -26.98 1.33
CA ILE A 10 15.76 -27.33 2.50
C ILE A 10 16.26 -28.63 3.14
N ILE A 11 16.46 -29.68 2.36
CA ILE A 11 16.99 -30.96 2.86
C ILE A 11 18.35 -30.75 3.53
N PHE A 12 19.26 -30.02 2.87
CA PHE A 12 20.56 -29.72 3.43
C PHE A 12 20.46 -28.97 4.77
N LYS A 13 19.60 -27.95 4.87
CA LYS A 13 19.38 -27.19 6.10
C LYS A 13 18.76 -28.03 7.21
N THR A 14 17.80 -28.89 6.88
CA THR A 14 17.21 -29.82 7.86
C THR A 14 18.27 -30.76 8.41
N LEU A 15 19.07 -31.40 7.54
CA LEU A 15 20.15 -32.29 7.96
C LEU A 15 21.20 -31.56 8.79
N ALA A 16 21.59 -30.34 8.39
CA ALA A 16 22.53 -29.53 9.14
C ALA A 16 22.02 -29.12 10.53
N ALA A 17 20.70 -28.98 10.71
CA ALA A 17 20.09 -28.68 12.01
C ALA A 17 20.04 -29.90 12.94
N PHE A 18 19.96 -31.11 12.39
CA PHE A 18 20.01 -32.36 13.16
C PHE A 18 21.44 -32.83 13.45
N GLU A 19 22.42 -32.43 12.64
CA GLU A 19 23.82 -32.82 12.82
C GLU A 19 24.49 -32.06 13.98
N GLY A 20 24.79 -32.74 15.09
CA GLY A 20 25.50 -32.14 16.24
C GLY A 20 26.98 -31.78 15.98
N GLY A 21 27.58 -32.25 14.88
CA GLY A 21 29.00 -32.09 14.56
C GLY A 21 29.37 -30.82 13.78
N GLY A 22 28.39 -30.01 13.36
CA GLY A 22 28.60 -28.73 12.69
C GLY A 22 29.41 -28.79 11.39
N ARG A 23 29.50 -29.95 10.73
CA ARG A 23 30.25 -30.13 9.48
C ARG A 23 29.44 -29.58 8.29
N LEU A 24 28.16 -29.94 8.22
CA LEU A 24 27.23 -29.42 7.22
C LEU A 24 27.00 -27.93 7.39
N GLN A 25 27.00 -27.44 8.64
CA GLN A 25 26.85 -26.01 8.90
C GLN A 25 28.04 -25.19 8.33
N ARG A 26 29.25 -25.75 8.37
CA ARG A 26 30.45 -25.15 7.75
C ARG A 26 30.43 -25.17 6.22
N LEU A 27 29.76 -26.16 5.62
CA LEU A 27 29.55 -26.25 4.17
C LEU A 27 28.46 -25.31 3.66
N CYS A 28 27.65 -24.72 4.56
CA CYS A 28 26.62 -23.74 4.22
C CYS A 28 27.21 -22.33 4.04
N ARG A 29 28.24 -22.22 3.18
CA ARG A 29 28.92 -20.96 2.83
C ARG A 29 28.60 -20.57 1.39
N PRO A 30 28.63 -19.26 1.07
CA PRO A 30 28.39 -18.78 -0.29
C PRO A 30 29.39 -19.35 -1.31
N GLU A 31 30.57 -19.78 -0.85
CA GLU A 31 31.59 -20.44 -1.67
C GLU A 31 31.18 -21.86 -2.14
N CYS A 32 30.30 -22.54 -1.39
CA CYS A 32 29.94 -23.94 -1.62
C CYS A 32 28.50 -24.10 -2.14
N VAL A 33 27.67 -23.06 -2.01
CA VAL A 33 26.27 -23.08 -2.41
C VAL A 33 26.03 -21.93 -3.38
N TRP A 34 25.69 -22.27 -4.62
CA TRP A 34 25.32 -21.30 -5.63
C TRP A 34 24.06 -20.51 -5.21
N ASP A 35 24.11 -19.19 -5.33
CA ASP A 35 23.03 -18.24 -5.02
C ASP A 35 22.40 -18.43 -3.62
N LEU A 36 23.24 -18.61 -2.61
CA LEU A 36 22.82 -18.80 -1.22
C LEU A 36 21.87 -17.70 -0.72
N GLU A 37 22.11 -16.45 -1.09
CA GLU A 37 21.27 -15.31 -0.69
C GLU A 37 19.85 -15.43 -1.27
N ALA A 38 19.72 -15.77 -2.55
CA ALA A 38 18.43 -15.93 -3.20
C ALA A 38 17.64 -17.13 -2.65
N LEU A 39 18.34 -18.20 -2.26
CA LEU A 39 17.74 -19.37 -1.60
C LEU A 39 17.28 -19.04 -0.17
N GLN A 40 18.04 -18.21 0.57
CA GLN A 40 17.67 -17.78 1.91
C GLN A 40 16.42 -16.90 1.91
N ASP A 41 16.28 -15.97 0.96
CA ASP A 41 15.08 -15.11 0.86
C ASP A 41 13.80 -15.92 0.59
N LYS A 42 13.92 -17.05 -0.12
CA LYS A 42 12.79 -17.88 -0.53
C LYS A 42 12.44 -18.99 0.45
N VAL A 43 13.25 -19.25 1.46
CA VAL A 43 13.02 -20.34 2.42
C VAL A 43 12.74 -19.81 3.80
N GLY A 44 11.53 -20.10 4.29
CA GLY A 44 11.08 -19.77 5.62
C GLY A 44 11.33 -20.89 6.62
N VAL A 45 11.40 -20.53 7.90
CA VAL A 45 11.52 -21.45 9.03
C VAL A 45 10.44 -21.12 10.05
N ILE A 46 9.71 -22.14 10.49
CA ILE A 46 8.81 -22.05 11.64
C ILE A 46 9.20 -23.08 12.69
N GLU A 47 8.94 -22.74 13.95
CA GLU A 47 9.13 -23.63 15.10
C GLU A 47 7.76 -24.06 15.62
N ILE A 48 7.55 -25.37 15.74
CA ILE A 48 6.29 -25.96 16.18
C ILE A 48 6.58 -26.84 17.39
N SER A 49 5.89 -26.60 18.50
CA SER A 49 5.93 -27.50 19.65
C SER A 49 4.92 -28.62 19.47
N ARG A 50 5.41 -29.85 19.33
CA ARG A 50 4.56 -31.05 19.20
C ARG A 50 4.95 -32.07 20.26
N LYS A 51 3.99 -32.45 21.11
CA LYS A 51 4.21 -33.43 22.21
C LYS A 51 5.42 -33.09 23.10
N GLY A 52 5.66 -31.80 23.34
CA GLY A 52 6.79 -31.32 24.17
C GLY A 52 8.14 -31.26 23.46
N VAL A 53 8.20 -31.60 22.17
CA VAL A 53 9.41 -31.47 21.34
C VAL A 53 9.25 -30.26 20.41
N LEU A 54 10.27 -29.40 20.36
CA LEU A 54 10.31 -28.27 19.44
C LEU A 54 10.88 -28.73 18.09
N GLU A 55 10.04 -28.76 17.07
CA GLU A 55 10.39 -29.15 15.71
C GLU A 55 10.58 -27.90 14.83
N LYS A 56 11.62 -27.90 13.99
CA LYS A 56 11.86 -26.85 12.99
C LYS A 56 11.36 -27.34 11.64
N VAL A 57 10.44 -26.59 11.03
CA VAL A 57 9.90 -26.89 9.70
C VAL A 57 10.38 -25.82 8.72
N TYR A 58 11.02 -26.28 7.65
CA TYR A 58 11.51 -25.45 6.55
C TYR A 58 10.55 -25.56 5.38
N PHE A 59 10.21 -24.43 4.75
CA PHE A 59 9.27 -24.39 3.64
C PHE A 59 9.64 -23.28 2.65
N VAL A 60 9.14 -23.39 1.42
CA VAL A 60 9.29 -22.33 0.42
C VAL A 60 8.23 -21.27 0.67
N VAL A 61 8.65 -20.01 0.81
CA VAL A 61 7.76 -18.87 1.00
C VAL A 61 6.96 -18.64 -0.30
N PRO A 62 5.61 -18.66 -0.25
CA PRO A 62 4.80 -18.40 -1.43
C PRO A 62 5.00 -16.97 -1.95
N GLU A 63 5.00 -16.79 -3.27
CA GLU A 63 5.16 -15.46 -3.88
C GLU A 63 4.05 -14.47 -3.48
N VAL A 64 2.86 -14.98 -3.15
CA VAL A 64 1.72 -14.18 -2.66
C VAL A 64 2.11 -13.35 -1.44
N CYS A 65 2.99 -13.87 -0.57
CA CYS A 65 3.45 -13.16 0.62
C CYS A 65 4.27 -11.91 0.32
N ARG A 66 4.83 -11.75 -0.89
CA ARG A 66 5.50 -10.52 -1.34
C ARG A 66 4.53 -9.35 -1.54
N HIS A 67 3.24 -9.63 -1.64
CA HIS A 67 2.18 -8.64 -1.77
C HIS A 67 1.53 -8.31 -0.42
N LEU A 68 2.20 -8.55 0.70
CA LEU A 68 1.73 -8.05 1.99
C LEU A 68 2.23 -6.61 2.17
N THR A 69 1.32 -5.67 2.44
CA THR A 69 1.72 -4.29 2.71
C THR A 69 2.32 -4.14 4.09
N GLU A 70 3.28 -3.22 4.24
CA GLU A 70 3.82 -2.87 5.56
C GLU A 70 2.72 -2.26 6.45
N ALA A 71 1.73 -1.57 5.89
CA ALA A 71 0.58 -1.06 6.61
C ALA A 71 -0.24 -2.19 7.26
N SER A 72 -0.64 -3.22 6.50
CA SER A 72 -1.39 -4.37 7.04
C SER A 72 -0.57 -5.16 8.06
N LYS A 73 0.76 -5.22 7.89
CA LYS A 73 1.67 -5.84 8.85
C LYS A 73 1.74 -5.06 10.16
N GLU A 74 1.80 -3.73 10.11
CA GLU A 74 1.74 -2.87 11.30
C GLU A 74 0.37 -2.94 11.98
N GLU A 75 -0.71 -2.95 11.20
CA GLU A 75 -2.07 -3.10 11.71
C GLU A 75 -2.25 -4.44 12.42
N LEU A 76 -1.79 -5.54 11.84
CA LEU A 76 -1.79 -6.85 12.49
C LEU A 76 -1.01 -6.83 13.81
N LYS A 77 0.19 -6.22 13.81
CA LYS A 77 1.00 -6.10 15.03
C LYS A 77 0.27 -5.34 16.13
N ARG A 78 -0.40 -4.23 15.80
CA ARG A 78 -1.11 -3.38 16.77
C ARG A 78 -2.47 -3.96 17.19
N GLY A 79 -3.15 -4.62 16.26
CA GLY A 79 -4.54 -5.03 16.41
C GLY A 79 -4.75 -6.35 17.15
N VAL A 80 -3.72 -7.20 17.27
CA VAL A 80 -3.82 -8.49 17.97
C VAL A 80 -4.01 -8.28 19.47
N ASN A 81 -5.05 -8.91 20.02
CA ASN A 81 -5.31 -8.91 21.46
C ASN A 81 -4.28 -9.77 22.23
N ARG A 82 -3.41 -9.12 23.00
CA ARG A 82 -2.31 -9.78 23.74
C ARG A 82 -2.63 -10.12 25.20
N THR A 83 -3.91 -10.16 25.57
CA THR A 83 -4.34 -10.43 26.96
C THR A 83 -3.97 -11.83 27.45
N ASN A 84 -4.07 -12.84 26.59
CA ASN A 84 -3.71 -14.23 26.88
C ASN A 84 -3.09 -14.87 25.62
N LEU A 85 -2.23 -15.87 25.80
CA LEU A 85 -1.59 -16.58 24.69
C LEU A 85 -2.63 -17.22 23.76
N GLN A 86 -3.67 -17.85 24.33
CA GLN A 86 -4.73 -18.50 23.56
C GLN A 86 -5.56 -17.48 22.75
N THR A 87 -5.91 -16.34 23.35
CA THR A 87 -6.69 -15.29 22.67
C THR A 87 -5.87 -14.59 21.60
N SER A 88 -4.59 -14.35 21.85
CA SER A 88 -3.64 -13.80 20.88
C SER A 88 -3.50 -14.70 19.66
N LEU A 89 -3.33 -16.01 19.86
CA LEU A 89 -3.23 -16.96 18.75
C LEU A 89 -4.54 -17.05 17.96
N ALA A 90 -5.69 -17.10 18.63
CA ALA A 90 -7.00 -17.16 17.97
C ALA A 90 -7.30 -15.89 17.15
N ASP A 91 -7.00 -14.70 17.69
CA ASP A 91 -7.20 -13.43 16.97
C ASP A 91 -6.21 -13.29 15.80
N PHE A 92 -4.97 -13.74 15.98
CA PHE A 92 -3.96 -13.76 14.91
C PHE A 92 -4.37 -14.69 13.77
N THR A 93 -4.81 -15.92 14.07
CA THR A 93 -5.23 -16.88 13.04
C THR A 93 -6.54 -16.47 12.38
N GLY A 94 -7.48 -15.91 13.13
CA GLY A 94 -8.76 -15.42 12.60
C GLY A 94 -8.61 -14.31 11.55
N ARG A 95 -7.52 -13.54 11.58
CA ARG A 95 -7.24 -12.46 10.61
C ARG A 95 -6.52 -12.92 9.36
N PHE A 96 -6.03 -14.17 9.32
CA PHE A 96 -5.25 -14.66 8.18
C PHE A 96 -6.04 -14.73 6.88
N ASP A 97 -7.32 -15.10 6.93
CA ASP A 97 -8.14 -15.20 5.72
C ASP A 97 -8.31 -13.82 5.04
N THR A 98 -8.53 -12.78 5.85
CA THR A 98 -8.62 -11.40 5.37
C THR A 98 -7.32 -10.94 4.76
N LEU A 99 -6.18 -11.17 5.43
CA LEU A 99 -4.86 -10.81 4.92
C LEU A 99 -4.50 -11.58 3.65
N TYR A 100 -4.87 -12.86 3.57
CA TYR A 100 -4.67 -13.67 2.39
C TYR A 100 -5.51 -13.18 1.20
N GLY A 101 -6.76 -12.78 1.47
CA GLY A 101 -7.61 -12.09 0.51
C GLY A 101 -6.98 -10.82 -0.04
N GLU A 102 -6.46 -9.97 0.84
CA GLU A 102 -5.76 -8.74 0.48
C GLU A 102 -4.52 -9.01 -0.41
N MET A 103 -3.64 -9.92 0.02
CA MET A 103 -2.44 -10.27 -0.74
C MET A 103 -2.78 -10.79 -2.14
N ARG A 104 -3.82 -11.63 -2.26
CA ARG A 104 -4.29 -12.13 -3.55
C ARG A 104 -4.89 -11.04 -4.43
N HIS A 105 -5.60 -10.08 -3.83
CA HIS A 105 -6.11 -8.92 -4.55
C HIS A 105 -4.95 -8.07 -5.10
N GLN A 106 -3.96 -7.75 -4.27
CA GLN A 106 -2.78 -6.99 -4.69
C GLN A 106 -1.94 -7.71 -5.75
N GLN A 107 -1.84 -9.04 -5.68
CA GLN A 107 -1.23 -9.84 -6.73
C GLN A 107 -1.96 -9.67 -8.08
N ARG A 108 -3.31 -9.67 -8.07
CA ARG A 108 -4.12 -9.45 -9.29
C ARG A 108 -3.93 -8.03 -9.85
N LEU A 109 -3.94 -7.01 -9.00
CA LEU A 109 -3.68 -5.62 -9.41
C LEU A 109 -2.30 -5.52 -10.07
N THR A 110 -1.28 -6.12 -9.43
CA THR A 110 0.10 -6.09 -9.90
C THR A 110 0.28 -6.87 -11.20
N ARG A 111 -0.55 -7.86 -11.52
CA ARG A 111 -0.43 -8.62 -12.78
C ARG A 111 -0.73 -7.75 -14.00
N SER A 112 -1.71 -6.85 -13.91
CA SER A 112 -2.04 -5.97 -15.02
C SER A 112 -1.04 -4.80 -15.13
N ARG A 113 -0.66 -4.40 -16.36
CA ARG A 113 0.23 -3.25 -16.57
C ARG A 113 -0.48 -1.92 -16.31
N LEU A 114 -1.75 -1.84 -16.69
CA LEU A 114 -2.58 -0.64 -16.52
C LEU A 114 -2.81 -0.33 -15.03
N LEU A 115 -3.23 -1.32 -14.22
CA LEU A 115 -3.49 -1.07 -12.79
C LEU A 115 -2.21 -0.80 -12.00
N ARG A 116 -1.05 -1.34 -12.44
CA ARG A 116 0.25 -0.98 -11.83
C ARG A 116 0.59 0.49 -11.97
N LEU A 117 0.41 1.06 -13.17
CA LEU A 117 0.66 2.49 -13.41
C LEU A 117 -0.29 3.36 -12.57
N LEU A 118 -1.56 2.96 -12.50
CA LEU A 118 -2.55 3.64 -11.68
C LEU A 118 -2.25 3.56 -10.17
N HIS A 119 -1.81 2.40 -9.66
CA HIS A 119 -1.48 2.21 -8.25
C HIS A 119 -0.28 3.06 -7.82
N GLY A 120 0.77 3.16 -8.64
CA GLY A 120 1.94 4.00 -8.35
C GLY A 120 1.65 5.50 -8.31
N SER A 121 0.52 5.94 -8.87
CA SER A 121 0.12 7.35 -8.95
C SER A 121 -0.72 7.83 -7.76
N GLY A 122 -1.15 6.95 -6.85
CA GLY A 122 -2.13 7.27 -5.79
C GLY A 122 -1.75 8.48 -4.94
N ARG A 123 -0.49 8.55 -4.49
CA ARG A 123 0.00 9.64 -3.63
C ARG A 123 0.05 11.00 -4.34
N TRP A 124 0.41 11.00 -5.62
CA TRP A 124 0.41 12.22 -6.45
C TRP A 124 -1.01 12.68 -6.76
N ARG A 125 -1.93 11.73 -7.02
CA ARG A 125 -3.34 12.02 -7.27
C ARG A 125 -4.01 12.67 -6.05
N GLU A 126 -3.74 12.15 -4.85
CA GLU A 126 -4.26 12.74 -3.60
C GLU A 126 -3.72 14.15 -3.37
N ALA A 127 -2.41 14.34 -3.55
CA ALA A 127 -1.80 15.67 -3.47
C ALA A 127 -2.42 16.64 -4.48
N LEU A 128 -2.54 16.25 -5.75
CA LEU A 128 -3.11 17.08 -6.81
C LEU A 128 -4.57 17.45 -6.54
N PHE A 129 -5.38 16.52 -6.02
CA PHE A 129 -6.77 16.79 -5.64
C PHE A 129 -6.87 17.84 -4.53
N LEU A 130 -5.98 17.77 -3.54
CA LEU A 130 -5.91 18.73 -2.44
C LEU A 130 -5.40 20.10 -2.91
N TYR A 131 -4.34 20.14 -3.71
CA TYR A 131 -3.80 21.38 -4.26
C TYR A 131 -4.83 22.06 -5.17
N ASN A 132 -5.56 21.31 -6.00
CA ASN A 132 -6.61 21.87 -6.84
C ASN A 132 -7.76 22.45 -6.01
N ALA A 133 -8.18 21.76 -4.93
CA ALA A 133 -9.17 22.28 -4.00
C ALA A 133 -8.71 23.58 -3.31
N MET A 134 -7.44 23.65 -2.88
CA MET A 134 -6.86 24.89 -2.34
C MET A 134 -6.82 26.01 -3.38
N ALA A 135 -6.46 25.70 -4.63
CA ALA A 135 -6.42 26.68 -5.71
C ALA A 135 -7.82 27.27 -5.99
N ILE A 136 -8.87 26.45 -5.98
CA ILE A 136 -10.26 26.93 -6.11
C ILE A 136 -10.59 27.90 -4.97
N ASN A 137 -10.28 27.54 -3.72
CA ASN A 137 -10.55 28.39 -2.56
C ASN A 137 -9.77 29.71 -2.62
N LEU A 138 -8.53 29.69 -3.11
CA LEU A 138 -7.70 30.88 -3.28
C LEU A 138 -8.26 31.79 -4.38
N VAL A 139 -8.66 31.23 -5.52
CA VAL A 139 -9.24 31.96 -6.66
C VAL A 139 -10.57 32.59 -6.26
N LEU A 140 -11.38 31.89 -5.48
CA LEU A 140 -12.58 32.46 -4.89
C LEU A 140 -12.20 33.68 -4.03
N LEU A 141 -11.30 33.52 -3.06
CA LEU A 141 -10.92 34.57 -2.12
C LEU A 141 -10.36 35.84 -2.80
N VAL A 142 -9.54 35.70 -3.84
CA VAL A 142 -8.94 36.83 -4.59
C VAL A 142 -9.91 37.39 -5.64
N GLY A 143 -10.73 36.53 -6.26
CA GLY A 143 -11.65 36.90 -7.32
C GLY A 143 -12.97 37.49 -6.84
N PHE A 144 -13.22 37.48 -5.53
CA PHE A 144 -14.36 38.15 -4.90
C PHE A 144 -14.14 39.67 -4.93
N ALA A 145 -14.95 40.36 -5.73
CA ALA A 145 -14.98 41.81 -5.80
C ALA A 145 -16.42 42.32 -5.80
N TYR A 146 -16.60 43.58 -5.40
CA TYR A 146 -17.88 44.26 -5.49
C TYR A 146 -18.09 44.80 -6.90
N GLN A 147 -19.31 44.69 -7.41
CA GLN A 147 -19.70 45.30 -8.67
C GLN A 147 -20.46 46.61 -8.40
N CYS A 148 -20.10 47.66 -9.14
CA CYS A 148 -20.79 48.95 -9.13
C CYS A 148 -21.26 49.27 -10.54
N ASN A 149 -22.58 49.40 -10.73
CA ASN A 149 -23.21 49.80 -11.99
C ASN A 149 -22.67 49.09 -13.26
N GLY A 150 -22.42 47.78 -13.16
CA GLY A 150 -21.91 46.97 -14.28
C GLY A 150 -20.39 46.86 -14.38
N THR A 151 -19.61 47.70 -13.70
CA THR A 151 -18.13 47.67 -13.67
C THR A 151 -17.60 47.19 -12.31
N PHE A 152 -16.33 46.75 -12.28
CA PHE A 152 -15.63 46.31 -11.05
C PHE A 152 -14.80 47.45 -10.41
N VAL A 153 -14.91 48.66 -10.94
CA VAL A 153 -14.21 49.86 -10.43
C VAL A 153 -15.28 50.78 -9.86
N CYS A 154 -15.41 50.79 -8.54
CA CYS A 154 -16.36 51.63 -7.83
C CYS A 154 -15.75 53.01 -7.55
N GLY A 155 -16.48 54.07 -7.86
CA GLY A 155 -16.16 55.42 -7.38
C GLY A 155 -16.60 55.64 -5.93
N ASP A 156 -16.05 56.66 -5.26
CA ASP A 156 -16.24 56.91 -3.82
C ASP A 156 -17.71 57.11 -3.37
N ASN A 157 -18.64 57.36 -4.31
CA ASN A 157 -20.04 57.67 -4.01
C ASN A 157 -21.06 56.69 -4.64
N GLU A 158 -20.63 55.52 -5.11
CA GLU A 158 -21.51 54.55 -5.76
C GLU A 158 -22.01 53.47 -4.79
N ALA A 159 -23.30 53.14 -4.87
CA ALA A 159 -23.88 52.08 -4.04
C ALA A 159 -23.40 50.70 -4.49
N LEU A 160 -22.72 49.99 -3.58
CA LEU A 160 -22.28 48.60 -3.77
C LEU A 160 -23.52 47.71 -3.83
N THR A 161 -23.83 47.16 -5.00
CA THR A 161 -25.17 46.61 -5.28
C THR A 161 -25.20 45.12 -5.59
N ASP A 162 -24.10 44.50 -6.04
CA ASP A 162 -24.06 43.05 -6.28
C ASP A 162 -22.66 42.44 -6.02
N PHE A 163 -22.66 41.22 -5.47
CA PHE A 163 -21.46 40.44 -5.17
C PHE A 163 -21.19 39.48 -6.32
N ARG A 164 -20.15 39.71 -7.12
CA ARG A 164 -19.81 38.85 -8.26
C ARG A 164 -18.33 38.54 -8.36
N LEU A 165 -18.03 37.33 -8.83
CA LEU A 165 -16.69 36.98 -9.26
C LEU A 165 -16.31 37.80 -10.50
N MET A 166 -15.08 38.30 -10.52
CA MET A 166 -14.50 38.88 -11.73
C MET A 166 -14.59 37.88 -12.90
N PRO A 167 -14.82 38.34 -14.15
CA PRO A 167 -15.02 37.46 -15.30
C PRO A 167 -13.85 36.49 -15.51
N GLY A 168 -12.61 36.94 -15.32
CA GLY A 168 -11.42 36.07 -15.39
C GLY A 168 -11.36 35.02 -14.27
N ALA A 169 -11.77 35.37 -13.04
CA ALA A 169 -11.85 34.43 -11.93
C ALA A 169 -13.00 33.42 -12.10
N LYS A 170 -14.09 33.83 -12.75
CA LYS A 170 -15.23 32.97 -13.05
C LYS A 170 -14.87 31.88 -14.07
N GLU A 171 -14.19 32.21 -15.16
CA GLU A 171 -13.78 31.21 -16.15
C GLU A 171 -12.74 30.24 -15.56
N LEU A 172 -11.78 30.76 -14.82
CA LEU A 172 -10.74 29.95 -14.18
C LEU A 172 -11.32 29.02 -13.10
N SER A 173 -12.24 29.51 -12.26
CA SER A 173 -12.91 28.67 -11.25
C SER A 173 -13.77 27.58 -11.90
N GLN A 174 -14.49 27.86 -12.99
CA GLN A 174 -15.26 26.85 -13.72
C GLN A 174 -14.36 25.74 -14.27
N ALA A 175 -13.21 26.08 -14.84
CA ALA A 175 -12.23 25.10 -15.32
C ALA A 175 -11.67 24.23 -14.18
N LEU A 176 -11.29 24.84 -13.06
CA LEU A 176 -10.75 24.10 -11.90
C LEU A 176 -11.80 23.19 -11.26
N ILE A 177 -13.08 23.60 -11.22
CA ILE A 177 -14.19 22.76 -10.74
C ILE A 177 -14.39 21.56 -11.66
N ALA A 178 -14.35 21.74 -12.99
CA ALA A 178 -14.45 20.64 -13.94
C ALA A 178 -13.32 19.62 -13.75
N VAL A 179 -12.08 20.10 -13.55
CA VAL A 179 -10.92 19.25 -13.23
C VAL A 179 -11.11 18.52 -11.90
N GLN A 180 -11.68 19.19 -10.87
CA GLN A 180 -11.94 18.56 -9.59
C GLN A 180 -12.98 17.44 -9.69
N LEU A 181 -14.05 17.65 -10.48
CA LEU A 181 -15.06 16.62 -10.74
C LEU A 181 -14.45 15.43 -11.48
N PHE A 182 -13.58 15.67 -12.46
CA PHE A 182 -12.87 14.62 -13.16
C PHE A 182 -11.99 13.78 -12.21
N PHE A 183 -11.21 14.43 -11.33
CA PHE A 183 -10.42 13.72 -10.33
C PHE A 183 -11.29 12.97 -9.31
N ALA A 184 -12.44 13.52 -8.92
CA ALA A 184 -13.39 12.84 -8.03
C ALA A 184 -13.95 11.56 -8.66
N LEU A 185 -14.31 11.59 -9.95
CA LEU A 185 -14.78 10.42 -10.69
C LEU A 185 -13.70 9.35 -10.81
N ILE A 186 -12.46 9.74 -11.16
CA ILE A 186 -11.32 8.80 -11.19
C ILE A 186 -11.11 8.15 -9.83
N ARG A 187 -11.17 8.93 -8.75
CA ARG A 187 -11.04 8.41 -7.38
C ARG A 187 -12.13 7.39 -7.07
N GLN A 188 -13.38 7.65 -7.47
CA GLN A 188 -14.50 6.77 -7.20
C GLN A 188 -14.41 5.46 -8.00
N VAL A 189 -14.01 5.54 -9.27
CA VAL A 189 -13.70 4.35 -10.08
C VAL A 189 -12.58 3.53 -9.44
N TRP A 190 -11.54 4.20 -8.92
CA TRP A 190 -10.45 3.52 -8.24
C TRP A 190 -10.89 2.82 -6.95
N TYR A 191 -11.67 3.49 -6.11
CA TYR A 191 -12.20 2.91 -4.87
C TYR A 191 -13.00 1.63 -5.13
N VAL A 192 -13.74 1.57 -6.24
CA VAL A 192 -14.48 0.37 -6.65
C VAL A 192 -13.56 -0.74 -7.14
N ILE A 193 -12.42 -0.41 -7.75
CA ILE A 193 -11.41 -1.39 -8.19
C ILE A 193 -10.61 -1.96 -7.01
N GLU A 194 -10.37 -1.14 -6.00
CA GLU A 194 -9.61 -1.50 -4.79
C GLU A 194 -10.43 -2.31 -3.77
N ARG A 195 -11.76 -2.21 -3.82
CA ARG A 195 -12.68 -2.97 -2.95
C ARG A 195 -13.02 -4.35 -3.53
#